data_AF-A0A0K1EGQ5-F1
#
_entry.id   AF-A0A0K1EGQ5-F1
#
_cell.length_a   1.000
_cell.length_b   1.000
_cell.length_c   1.000
_cell.angle_alpha   90.00
_cell.angle_beta   90.00
_cell.angle_gamma   90.00
#
_symmetry.space_group_name_H-M   'P 1'
#
loop_
_entity.id
_entity.type
_entity.pdbx_description
1 polymer ?
#
loop_
_entity_poly.entity_id
_entity_poly.type
_entity_poly.pdbx_seq_one_letter_code
_entity_poly.pdbx_strand_id
1 'polypeptide(L)'
;MLIRRDLVWILRFLAFCLAFLVYAPPAMPQSLPAHLAWGKLLVDNILPQDNRYGDGSSHYIRWAGIDGYTRYENNTQCNSLLTHLLRQAYGLDESDMLAWTEQRSPTAHRYHDLIEAEDGWTIIPRVSQIRAGDVLAIRYTSHPTSTGHIAIVQRAPIPRQGVPQADRGVTEYEVHVLDSTSTKHGNDDSRVTGSLTQKGVGTGVMRFYTDVQDRITGHAWSMISSEYHPQSERHAVVGRLDTQGLTARLP
;
A
#
# COMPACT_ATOMS: atom_id res chain seq x y z
N MET A 1 30.60 35.36 73.45
CA MET A 1 30.62 36.82 73.28
C MET A 1 30.70 37.12 71.78
N LEU A 2 29.66 37.78 71.25
CA LEU A 2 29.59 38.64 70.05
C LEU A 2 30.22 38.16 68.71
N ILE A 3 29.44 37.84 67.66
CA ILE A 3 28.81 38.72 66.64
C ILE A 3 29.58 38.72 65.29
N ARG A 4 28.91 38.11 64.28
CA ARG A 4 28.64 38.54 62.89
C ARG A 4 29.75 38.92 61.87
N ARG A 5 29.45 38.47 60.62
CA ARG A 5 29.59 39.15 59.30
C ARG A 5 31.00 39.10 58.66
N ASP A 6 31.22 38.86 57.35
CA ASP A 6 30.42 39.08 56.14
C ASP A 6 31.13 38.51 54.87
N LEU A 7 30.41 38.46 53.74
CA LEU A 7 30.84 38.44 52.31
C LEU A 7 31.47 37.14 51.72
N VAL A 8 30.74 36.28 51.01
CA VAL A 8 30.28 36.38 49.59
C VAL A 8 31.41 36.58 48.58
N TRP A 9 31.86 35.48 47.96
CA TRP A 9 32.43 35.48 46.60
C TRP A 9 31.77 34.36 45.78
N ILE A 10 30.79 34.77 44.97
CA ILE A 10 30.11 33.93 43.98
C ILE A 10 30.99 33.86 42.74
N LEU A 11 31.58 32.70 42.46
CA LEU A 11 32.18 32.37 41.17
C LEU A 11 31.06 32.17 40.14
N ARG A 12 30.86 33.17 39.27
CA ARG A 12 29.98 33.07 38.10
C ARG A 12 30.68 32.28 37.00
N PHE A 13 30.35 31.00 36.84
CA PHE A 13 30.57 30.27 35.59
C PHE A 13 29.35 30.46 34.70
N LEU A 14 29.45 31.36 33.72
CA LEU A 14 28.51 31.48 32.61
C LEU A 14 28.79 30.34 31.63
N ALA A 15 28.01 29.25 31.74
CA ALA A 15 27.97 28.23 30.70
C ALA A 15 27.20 28.79 29.50
N PHE A 16 27.94 29.17 28.45
CA PHE A 16 27.36 29.53 27.16
C PHE A 16 26.90 28.24 26.46
N CYS A 17 25.66 27.83 26.70
CA CYS A 17 25.02 26.78 25.90
C CYS A 17 24.74 27.34 24.51
N LEU A 18 25.67 27.14 23.58
CA LEU A 18 25.46 27.40 22.17
C LEU A 18 24.42 26.40 21.66
N ALA A 19 23.16 26.84 21.56
CA ALA A 19 22.12 26.07 20.91
C ALA A 19 22.42 26.02 19.41
N PHE A 20 23.09 24.96 18.96
CA PHE A 20 23.08 24.61 17.54
C PHE A 20 21.64 24.21 17.18
N LEU A 21 20.89 25.16 16.61
CA LEU A 21 19.75 24.80 15.78
C LEU A 21 20.29 23.96 14.63
N VAL A 22 20.14 22.64 14.73
CA VAL A 22 20.27 21.75 13.58
C VAL A 22 19.15 22.15 12.62
N TYR A 23 19.49 22.94 11.62
CA TYR A 23 18.60 23.21 10.50
C TYR A 23 18.48 21.89 9.73
N ALA A 24 17.49 21.08 10.09
CA ALA A 24 17.11 19.93 9.30
C ALA A 24 16.60 20.49 7.96
N PRO A 25 17.26 20.19 6.83
CA PRO A 25 16.71 20.58 5.54
C PRO A 25 15.29 20.00 5.43
N PRO A 26 14.34 20.72 4.81
CA PRO A 26 13.02 20.17 4.56
C PRO A 26 13.19 18.83 3.86
N ALA A 27 12.60 17.78 4.43
CA ALA A 27 12.60 16.46 3.79
C ALA A 27 12.08 16.66 2.37
N MET A 28 12.92 16.33 1.37
CA MET A 28 12.46 16.36 -0.01
C MET A 28 11.20 15.48 -0.11
N PRO A 29 10.14 15.91 -0.82
CA PRO A 29 8.96 15.09 -0.99
C PRO A 29 9.41 13.74 -1.54
N GLN A 30 9.17 12.69 -0.76
CA GLN A 30 9.55 11.34 -1.16
C GLN A 30 8.83 11.03 -2.47
N SER A 31 9.59 10.82 -3.54
CA SER A 31 9.02 10.42 -4.82
C SER A 31 8.22 9.13 -4.64
N LEU A 32 7.01 9.08 -5.21
CA LEU A 32 6.18 7.88 -5.20
C LEU A 32 6.99 6.68 -5.73
N PRO A 33 6.85 5.48 -5.13
CA PRO A 33 7.42 4.27 -5.71
C PRO A 33 6.96 4.07 -7.15
N ALA A 34 7.88 3.65 -8.02
CA ALA A 34 7.65 3.65 -9.47
C ALA A 34 6.42 2.83 -9.90
N HIS A 35 6.18 1.66 -9.29
CA HIS A 35 5.02 0.83 -9.60
C HIS A 35 3.70 1.51 -9.22
N LEU A 36 3.66 2.28 -8.12
CA LEU A 36 2.49 3.08 -7.76
C LEU A 36 2.32 4.26 -8.72
N ALA A 37 3.42 4.92 -9.13
CA ALA A 37 3.35 6.01 -10.10
C ALA A 37 2.75 5.56 -11.44
N TRP A 38 3.18 4.41 -11.98
CA TRP A 38 2.60 3.79 -13.17
C TRP A 38 1.13 3.40 -12.99
N GLY A 39 0.77 2.88 -11.81
CA GLY A 39 -0.61 2.54 -11.49
C GLY A 39 -1.51 3.76 -11.48
N LYS A 40 -1.06 4.85 -10.84
CA LYS A 40 -1.81 6.12 -10.81
C LYS A 40 -1.95 6.71 -12.20
N LEU A 41 -0.87 6.73 -13.00
CA LEU A 41 -0.94 7.18 -14.40
C LEU A 41 -2.01 6.41 -15.18
N LEU A 42 -2.06 5.08 -15.01
CA LEU A 42 -3.07 4.24 -15.65
C LEU A 42 -4.48 4.63 -15.21
N VAL A 43 -4.75 4.69 -13.89
CA VAL A 43 -6.08 5.04 -13.36
C VAL A 43 -6.52 6.42 -13.80
N ASP A 44 -5.62 7.40 -13.81
CA ASP A 44 -5.94 8.80 -14.13
C ASP A 44 -6.30 9.00 -15.62
N ASN A 45 -5.90 8.07 -16.50
CA ASN A 45 -6.06 8.22 -17.95
C ASN A 45 -6.90 7.13 -18.63
N ILE A 46 -7.20 6.03 -17.94
CA ILE A 46 -7.96 4.93 -18.53
C ILE A 46 -9.44 5.30 -18.69
N LEU A 47 -9.98 5.02 -19.87
CA LEU A 47 -11.39 5.23 -20.15
C LEU A 47 -12.22 4.00 -19.76
N PRO A 48 -13.48 4.18 -19.32
CA PRO A 48 -14.39 3.10 -18.99
C PRO A 48 -14.43 1.91 -19.95
N GLN A 49 -14.51 2.18 -21.25
CA GLN A 49 -14.63 1.15 -22.29
C GLN A 49 -13.35 0.33 -22.48
N ASP A 50 -12.21 0.85 -22.02
CA ASP A 50 -10.88 0.26 -22.13
C ASP A 50 -10.40 -0.34 -20.80
N ASN A 51 -11.24 -0.30 -19.77
CA ASN A 51 -10.96 -0.84 -18.44
C ASN A 51 -11.77 -2.10 -18.16
N ARG A 52 -11.10 -3.23 -17.98
CA ARG A 52 -11.74 -4.54 -17.75
C ARG A 52 -11.08 -5.30 -16.62
N TYR A 53 -11.91 -6.00 -15.86
CA TYR A 53 -11.42 -7.06 -14.97
C TYR A 53 -11.25 -8.34 -15.79
N GLY A 54 -10.04 -8.89 -15.79
CA GLY A 54 -9.67 -10.02 -16.65
C GLY A 54 -10.49 -11.28 -16.36
N ASP A 55 -11.10 -11.85 -17.40
CA ASP A 55 -11.98 -13.02 -17.35
C ASP A 55 -11.44 -14.24 -18.13
N GLY A 56 -10.17 -14.22 -18.53
CA GLY A 56 -9.50 -15.30 -19.27
C GLY A 56 -7.98 -15.30 -19.07
N SER A 57 -7.25 -16.02 -19.93
CA SER A 57 -5.80 -16.22 -19.80
C SER A 57 -4.94 -15.07 -20.35
N SER A 58 -5.53 -14.07 -21.00
CA SER A 58 -4.81 -12.93 -21.55
C SER A 58 -4.90 -11.75 -20.60
N HIS A 59 -3.81 -11.44 -19.91
CA HIS A 59 -3.71 -10.26 -19.06
C HIS A 59 -2.74 -9.25 -19.67
N TYR A 60 -3.12 -7.97 -19.65
CA TYR A 60 -2.26 -6.91 -20.18
C TYR A 60 -2.60 -5.55 -19.59
N ILE A 61 -1.61 -4.67 -19.65
CA ILE A 61 -1.75 -3.23 -19.52
C ILE A 61 -1.08 -2.59 -20.74
N ARG A 62 -1.70 -1.57 -21.31
CA ARG A 62 -1.11 -0.74 -22.35
C ARG A 62 -1.13 0.70 -21.86
N TRP A 63 0.01 1.37 -21.91
CA TRP A 63 0.11 2.80 -21.63
C TRP A 63 0.28 3.54 -22.94
N ALA A 64 -0.45 4.64 -23.12
CA ALA A 64 -0.28 5.48 -24.30
C ALA A 64 1.17 6.02 -24.35
N GLY A 65 1.79 5.97 -25.52
CA GLY A 65 3.18 6.39 -25.75
C GLY A 65 4.23 5.31 -25.47
N ILE A 66 3.85 4.17 -24.89
CA ILE A 66 4.73 3.03 -24.67
C ILE A 66 4.48 1.98 -25.75
N ASP A 67 5.54 1.41 -26.32
CA ASP A 67 5.49 0.36 -27.36
C ASP A 67 4.57 0.69 -28.56
N GLY A 68 4.42 1.98 -28.87
CA GLY A 68 3.58 2.47 -29.97
C GLY A 68 2.07 2.46 -29.68
N TYR A 69 1.63 2.14 -28.46
CA TYR A 69 0.22 2.22 -28.08
C TYR A 69 -0.25 3.68 -28.02
N THR A 70 -1.46 3.96 -28.50
CA THR A 70 -2.03 5.31 -28.55
C THR A 70 -3.07 5.58 -27.47
N ARG A 71 -3.43 4.55 -26.69
CA ARG A 71 -4.44 4.63 -25.63
C ARG A 71 -4.04 3.79 -24.41
N TYR A 72 -4.62 4.14 -23.27
CA TYR A 72 -4.52 3.35 -22.05
C TYR A 72 -5.54 2.21 -22.08
N GLU A 73 -5.11 0.99 -21.82
CA GLU A 73 -5.99 -0.19 -21.72
C GLU A 73 -5.59 -1.06 -20.53
N ASN A 74 -6.60 -1.67 -19.89
CA ASN A 74 -6.41 -2.61 -18.80
C ASN A 74 -7.28 -3.85 -19.01
N ASN A 75 -6.66 -5.02 -18.98
CA ASN A 75 -7.34 -6.30 -18.83
C ASN A 75 -6.60 -7.15 -17.80
N THR A 76 -6.81 -6.86 -16.52
CA THR A 76 -6.05 -7.48 -15.43
C THR A 76 -6.95 -8.00 -14.32
N GLN A 77 -6.47 -8.99 -13.59
CA GLN A 77 -6.93 -9.29 -12.23
C GLN A 77 -6.01 -8.58 -11.22
N CYS A 78 -6.33 -8.62 -9.93
CA CYS A 78 -5.57 -7.92 -8.90
C CYS A 78 -4.07 -8.28 -8.88
N ASN A 79 -3.75 -9.57 -9.01
CA ASN A 79 -2.37 -10.06 -9.03
C ASN A 79 -1.64 -9.81 -10.36
N SER A 80 -2.35 -9.94 -11.49
CA SER A 80 -1.74 -9.65 -12.79
C SER A 80 -1.50 -8.15 -12.98
N LEU A 81 -2.34 -7.28 -12.40
CA LEU A 81 -2.11 -5.84 -12.32
C LEU A 81 -0.77 -5.54 -11.65
N LEU A 82 -0.54 -6.06 -10.43
CA LEU A 82 0.73 -5.87 -9.73
C LEU A 82 1.91 -6.37 -10.58
N THR A 83 1.78 -7.56 -11.16
CA THR A 83 2.83 -8.15 -12.01
C THR A 83 3.21 -7.24 -13.18
N HIS A 84 2.23 -6.72 -13.92
CA HIS A 84 2.51 -5.80 -15.03
C HIS A 84 3.10 -4.47 -14.56
N LEU A 85 2.65 -3.95 -13.40
CA LEU A 85 3.20 -2.74 -12.83
C LEU A 85 4.66 -2.91 -12.40
N LEU A 86 5.01 -4.03 -11.77
CA LEU A 86 6.40 -4.33 -11.39
C LEU A 86 7.30 -4.48 -12.63
N ARG A 87 6.83 -5.21 -13.64
CA ARG A 87 7.53 -5.37 -14.92
C ARG A 87 7.80 -4.02 -15.60
N GLN A 88 6.80 -3.17 -15.70
CA GLN A 88 6.96 -1.84 -16.29
C GLN A 88 7.89 -0.95 -15.46
N ALA A 89 7.67 -0.90 -14.14
CA ALA A 89 8.35 0.01 -13.24
C ALA A 89 9.82 -0.34 -13.00
N TYR A 90 10.21 -1.60 -13.15
CA TYR A 90 11.57 -2.07 -12.85
C TYR A 90 12.24 -2.79 -14.01
N GLY A 91 11.58 -2.87 -15.15
CA GLY A 91 12.13 -3.50 -16.35
C GLY A 91 12.22 -5.02 -16.30
N LEU A 92 11.43 -5.65 -15.42
CA LEU A 92 11.40 -7.11 -15.27
C LEU A 92 10.67 -7.73 -16.47
N ASP A 93 11.21 -8.83 -16.99
CA ASP A 93 10.54 -9.65 -17.97
C ASP A 93 9.88 -10.90 -17.35
N GLU A 94 9.30 -11.77 -18.17
CA GLU A 94 8.65 -12.98 -17.67
C GLU A 94 9.63 -14.00 -17.08
N SER A 95 10.88 -14.00 -17.55
CA SER A 95 11.93 -14.87 -17.05
C SER A 95 12.42 -14.40 -15.67
N ASP A 96 12.53 -13.09 -15.47
CA ASP A 96 12.80 -12.50 -14.15
C ASP A 96 11.70 -12.86 -13.16
N MET A 97 10.44 -12.67 -13.55
CA MET A 97 9.29 -13.02 -12.71
C MET A 97 9.28 -14.52 -12.39
N LEU A 98 9.52 -15.38 -13.37
CA LEU A 98 9.57 -16.83 -13.17
C LEU A 98 10.72 -17.24 -12.25
N ALA A 99 11.91 -16.64 -12.41
CA ALA A 99 13.07 -16.95 -11.60
C ALA A 99 12.90 -16.52 -10.13
N TRP A 100 12.31 -15.35 -9.89
CA TRP A 100 12.07 -14.83 -8.55
C TRP A 100 10.89 -15.53 -7.87
N THR A 101 9.75 -15.61 -8.56
CA THR A 101 8.47 -15.95 -7.92
C THR A 101 8.00 -17.37 -8.23
N GLU A 102 8.76 -18.12 -9.03
CA GLU A 102 8.39 -19.44 -9.59
C GLU A 102 7.17 -19.39 -10.53
N GLN A 103 6.62 -18.21 -10.83
CA GLN A 103 5.46 -18.01 -11.69
C GLN A 103 5.63 -16.79 -12.58
N ARG A 104 5.27 -16.89 -13.87
CA ARG A 104 5.32 -15.73 -14.79
C ARG A 104 4.30 -14.64 -14.43
N SER A 105 3.20 -15.04 -13.81
CA SER A 105 2.14 -14.17 -13.31
C SER A 105 1.68 -14.72 -11.96
N PRO A 106 2.36 -14.37 -10.85
CA PRO A 106 2.10 -14.93 -9.54
C PRO A 106 0.66 -14.72 -9.11
N THR A 107 0.07 -15.74 -8.53
CA THR A 107 -1.22 -15.70 -7.84
C THR A 107 -1.15 -14.87 -6.55
N ALA A 108 -2.29 -14.44 -6.03
CA ALA A 108 -2.33 -13.60 -4.82
C ALA A 108 -1.69 -14.29 -3.59
N HIS A 109 -1.98 -15.59 -3.39
CA HIS A 109 -1.32 -16.38 -2.34
C HIS A 109 0.21 -16.49 -2.51
N ARG A 110 0.75 -16.37 -3.73
CA ARG A 110 2.20 -16.48 -3.97
C ARG A 110 2.88 -15.18 -3.60
N TYR A 111 2.32 -14.04 -3.97
CA TYR A 111 2.80 -12.75 -3.47
C TYR A 111 2.71 -12.66 -1.94
N HIS A 112 1.62 -13.17 -1.36
CA HIS A 112 1.48 -13.28 0.09
C HIS A 112 2.64 -14.09 0.71
N ASP A 113 2.89 -15.30 0.20
CA ASP A 113 3.94 -16.18 0.73
C ASP A 113 5.35 -15.58 0.56
N LEU A 114 5.62 -14.86 -0.54
CA LEU A 114 6.86 -14.13 -0.74
C LEU A 114 7.03 -12.98 0.27
N ILE A 115 5.95 -12.26 0.60
CA ILE A 115 5.98 -11.19 1.62
C ILE A 115 6.23 -11.78 3.01
N GLU A 116 5.58 -12.88 3.37
CA GLU A 116 5.82 -13.55 4.67
C GLU A 116 7.23 -14.11 4.80
N ALA A 117 7.80 -14.59 3.69
CA ALA A 117 9.17 -15.08 3.63
C ALA A 117 10.23 -13.97 3.50
N GLU A 118 9.80 -12.71 3.34
CA GLU A 118 10.67 -11.56 3.05
C GLU A 118 11.57 -11.77 1.81
N ASP A 119 11.06 -12.47 0.79
CA ASP A 119 11.77 -12.77 -0.45
C ASP A 119 11.56 -11.68 -1.50
N GLY A 120 12.44 -10.68 -1.50
CA GLY A 120 12.30 -9.46 -2.31
C GLY A 120 11.31 -8.45 -1.71
N TRP A 121 10.92 -8.66 -0.46
CA TRP A 121 9.99 -7.82 0.28
C TRP A 121 10.47 -7.64 1.72
N THR A 122 10.30 -6.45 2.26
CA THR A 122 10.33 -6.21 3.71
C THR A 122 8.90 -6.28 4.26
N ILE A 123 8.64 -7.10 5.28
CA ILE A 123 7.31 -7.17 5.90
C ILE A 123 7.02 -5.90 6.71
N ILE A 124 5.79 -5.39 6.63
CA ILE A 124 5.31 -4.23 7.39
C ILE A 124 4.33 -4.70 8.47
N PRO A 125 4.79 -4.91 9.72
CA PRO A 125 4.00 -5.59 10.74
C PRO A 125 2.93 -4.71 11.39
N ARG A 126 2.99 -3.38 11.20
CA ARG A 126 2.08 -2.42 11.84
C ARG A 126 1.42 -1.50 10.83
N VAL A 127 0.13 -1.26 10.99
CA VAL A 127 -0.66 -0.47 10.03
C VAL A 127 -0.17 0.98 9.93
N SER A 128 0.28 1.58 11.04
CA SER A 128 0.89 2.91 11.07
C SER A 128 2.22 3.02 10.32
N GLN A 129 2.88 1.91 10.01
CA GLN A 129 4.15 1.88 9.26
C GLN A 129 3.96 1.76 7.74
N ILE A 130 2.73 1.49 7.32
CA ILE A 130 2.36 1.37 5.91
C ILE A 130 2.52 2.73 5.22
N ARG A 131 3.08 2.70 4.02
CA ARG A 131 3.35 3.86 3.17
C ARG A 131 2.78 3.66 1.77
N ALA A 132 2.75 4.75 1.01
CA ALA A 132 2.42 4.69 -0.42
C ALA A 132 3.37 3.73 -1.14
N GLY A 133 2.81 2.81 -1.93
CA GLY A 133 3.51 1.77 -2.69
C GLY A 133 3.72 0.45 -1.93
N ASP A 134 3.37 0.39 -0.65
CA ASP A 134 3.33 -0.92 0.01
C ASP A 134 2.21 -1.77 -0.61
N VAL A 135 2.43 -3.08 -0.69
CA VAL A 135 1.50 -4.03 -1.29
C VAL A 135 0.79 -4.79 -0.19
N LEU A 136 -0.54 -4.72 -0.20
CA LEU A 136 -1.42 -5.59 0.55
C LEU A 136 -1.60 -6.90 -0.23
N ALA A 137 -1.27 -8.02 0.40
CA ALA A 137 -1.60 -9.34 -0.10
C ALA A 137 -2.50 -10.09 0.89
N ILE A 138 -3.64 -10.57 0.41
CA ILE A 138 -4.63 -11.30 1.20
C ILE A 138 -4.70 -12.71 0.65
N ARG A 139 -4.43 -13.72 1.47
CA ARG A 139 -4.61 -15.14 1.15
C ARG A 139 -5.93 -15.64 1.70
N TYR A 140 -6.74 -16.30 0.88
CA TYR A 140 -7.98 -16.93 1.35
C TYR A 140 -7.66 -18.35 1.84
N THR A 141 -7.74 -18.57 3.15
CA THR A 141 -7.33 -19.84 3.78
C THR A 141 -8.44 -20.89 3.72
N SER A 142 -9.70 -20.47 3.54
CA SER A 142 -10.90 -21.31 3.58
C SER A 142 -11.64 -21.44 2.24
N HIS A 143 -11.13 -20.88 1.15
CA HIS A 143 -11.83 -20.81 -0.14
C HIS A 143 -11.01 -21.47 -1.27
N PRO A 144 -11.45 -22.63 -1.81
CA PRO A 144 -10.63 -23.42 -2.74
C PRO A 144 -10.55 -22.85 -4.17
N THR A 145 -11.45 -21.93 -4.56
CA THR A 145 -11.58 -21.44 -5.95
C THR A 145 -10.95 -20.07 -6.19
N SER A 146 -10.51 -19.36 -5.14
CA SER A 146 -9.91 -18.04 -5.25
C SER A 146 -8.68 -17.98 -4.35
N THR A 147 -7.54 -17.58 -4.93
CA THR A 147 -6.25 -17.60 -4.22
C THR A 147 -6.09 -16.43 -3.25
N GLY A 148 -6.88 -15.38 -3.38
CA GLY A 148 -6.71 -14.17 -2.57
C GLY A 148 -7.02 -12.87 -3.29
N HIS A 149 -6.47 -11.78 -2.76
CA HIS A 149 -6.52 -10.45 -3.36
C HIS A 149 -5.19 -9.72 -3.21
N ILE A 150 -4.89 -8.81 -4.15
CA ILE A 150 -3.73 -7.93 -4.12
C ILE A 150 -4.21 -6.49 -4.28
N ALA A 151 -3.65 -5.59 -3.49
CA ALA A 151 -3.89 -4.16 -3.65
C ALA A 151 -2.63 -3.36 -3.33
N ILE A 152 -2.46 -2.21 -3.96
CA ILE A 152 -1.33 -1.30 -3.74
C ILE A 152 -1.81 -0.13 -2.90
N VAL A 153 -1.14 0.13 -1.79
CA VAL A 153 -1.50 1.23 -0.89
C VAL A 153 -1.12 2.57 -1.52
N GLN A 154 -2.07 3.49 -1.62
CA GLN A 154 -1.87 4.78 -2.27
C GLN A 154 -1.23 5.84 -1.37
N ARG A 155 -1.46 5.73 -0.05
CA ARG A 155 -1.00 6.66 0.97
C ARG A 155 -1.02 6.00 2.35
N ALA A 156 -0.33 6.61 3.31
CA ALA A 156 -0.36 6.14 4.70
C ALA A 156 -1.81 5.98 5.21
N PRO A 157 -2.14 4.87 5.91
CA PRO A 157 -3.47 4.65 6.47
C PRO A 157 -3.90 5.75 7.44
N ILE A 158 -5.19 6.05 7.49
CA ILE A 158 -5.76 7.08 8.37
C ILE A 158 -6.53 6.40 9.50
N PRO A 159 -6.17 6.62 10.78
CA PRO A 159 -6.94 6.09 11.90
C PRO A 159 -8.33 6.73 11.96
N ARG A 160 -9.37 5.92 12.01
CA ARG A 160 -10.75 6.35 12.14
C ARG A 160 -11.01 6.83 13.57
N GLN A 161 -11.68 7.97 13.69
CA GLN A 161 -12.12 8.53 14.97
C GLN A 161 -13.57 8.12 15.27
N GLY A 162 -13.93 8.04 16.56
CA GLY A 162 -15.31 7.84 16.99
C GLY A 162 -15.91 6.46 16.66
N VAL A 163 -15.06 5.44 16.52
CA VAL A 163 -15.51 4.07 16.23
C VAL A 163 -15.94 3.37 17.52
N PRO A 164 -17.13 2.73 17.58
CA PRO A 164 -17.64 2.08 18.79
C PRO A 164 -16.76 0.98 19.40
N GLN A 165 -15.79 0.45 18.65
CA GLN A 165 -14.89 -0.61 19.09
C GLN A 165 -13.53 -0.10 19.61
N ALA A 166 -13.29 1.22 19.61
CA ALA A 166 -12.04 1.81 20.10
C ALA A 166 -11.78 1.44 21.57
N ASP A 167 -12.84 1.38 22.39
CA ASP A 167 -12.78 1.01 23.81
C ASP A 167 -12.39 -0.47 24.06
N ARG A 168 -12.35 -1.29 23.01
CA ARG A 168 -11.92 -2.70 23.05
C ARG A 168 -10.48 -2.90 22.59
N GLY A 169 -9.72 -1.81 22.42
CA GLY A 169 -8.34 -1.87 21.96
C GLY A 169 -8.20 -2.18 20.47
N VAL A 170 -9.26 -1.92 19.69
CA VAL A 170 -9.27 -2.08 18.22
C VAL A 170 -9.22 -0.71 17.57
N THR A 171 -8.16 -0.45 16.81
CA THR A 171 -8.12 0.74 15.95
C THR A 171 -8.55 0.36 14.54
N GLU A 172 -9.50 1.11 13.99
CA GLU A 172 -9.86 0.99 12.58
C GLU A 172 -9.09 2.00 11.74
N TYR A 173 -8.63 1.60 10.56
CA TYR A 173 -7.93 2.46 9.62
C TYR A 173 -8.63 2.50 8.27
N GLU A 174 -8.65 3.68 7.65
CA GLU A 174 -8.94 3.86 6.24
C GLU A 174 -7.67 3.56 5.43
N VAL A 175 -7.74 2.55 4.57
CA VAL A 175 -6.62 2.13 3.72
C VAL A 175 -7.01 2.41 2.28
N HIS A 176 -6.39 3.44 1.71
CA HIS A 176 -6.61 3.83 0.32
C HIS A 176 -5.80 2.92 -0.58
N VAL A 177 -6.48 2.22 -1.49
CA VAL A 177 -5.89 1.19 -2.32
C VAL A 177 -6.09 1.48 -3.80
N LEU A 178 -5.17 0.97 -4.60
CA LEU A 178 -5.25 0.82 -6.05
C LEU A 178 -5.20 -0.68 -6.35
N ASP A 179 -6.19 -1.19 -7.06
CA ASP A 179 -6.29 -2.61 -7.41
C ASP A 179 -7.05 -2.78 -8.73
N SER A 180 -7.19 -4.03 -9.19
CA SER A 180 -8.10 -4.41 -10.26
C SER A 180 -9.07 -5.45 -9.74
N THR A 181 -10.36 -5.13 -9.78
CA THR A 181 -11.41 -5.97 -9.16
C THR A 181 -12.72 -5.94 -9.96
N SER A 182 -13.56 -6.94 -9.72
CA SER A 182 -14.88 -7.07 -10.33
C SER A 182 -15.99 -6.34 -9.56
N THR A 183 -15.71 -5.85 -8.35
CA THR A 183 -16.65 -5.17 -7.45
C THR A 183 -16.06 -3.86 -6.92
N LYS A 184 -16.89 -2.91 -6.47
CA LYS A 184 -16.45 -1.59 -5.96
C LYS A 184 -16.10 -1.59 -4.47
N HIS A 185 -15.18 -0.72 -4.07
CA HIS A 185 -14.87 -0.40 -2.67
C HIS A 185 -15.76 0.72 -2.11
N GLY A 186 -17.08 0.57 -2.25
CA GLY A 186 -18.06 1.57 -1.81
C GLY A 186 -18.30 2.67 -2.86
N ASN A 187 -18.95 3.77 -2.45
CA ASN A 187 -19.42 4.79 -3.39
C ASN A 187 -18.33 5.77 -3.84
N ASP A 188 -17.25 5.89 -3.07
CA ASP A 188 -16.11 6.76 -3.40
C ASP A 188 -15.06 6.05 -4.27
N ASP A 189 -15.36 4.85 -4.76
CA ASP A 189 -14.50 4.11 -5.68
C ASP A 189 -14.45 4.80 -7.05
N SER A 190 -13.25 4.95 -7.63
CA SER A 190 -13.06 5.69 -8.88
C SER A 190 -13.79 5.08 -10.09
N ARG A 191 -14.20 3.81 -9.99
CA ARG A 191 -14.96 3.10 -11.03
C ARG A 191 -16.47 3.33 -10.92
N VAL A 192 -16.93 4.12 -9.95
CA VAL A 192 -18.33 4.50 -9.78
C VAL A 192 -18.58 5.81 -10.52
N THR A 193 -19.56 5.80 -11.43
CA THR A 193 -20.02 7.00 -12.13
C THR A 193 -21.54 7.02 -12.13
N GLY A 194 -22.12 7.88 -11.29
CA GLY A 194 -23.56 7.87 -11.03
C GLY A 194 -24.01 6.51 -10.46
N SER A 195 -24.96 5.85 -11.13
CA SER A 195 -25.43 4.51 -10.76
C SER A 195 -24.61 3.37 -11.38
N LEU A 196 -23.70 3.66 -12.31
CA LEU A 196 -22.90 2.65 -12.99
C LEU A 196 -21.64 2.33 -12.17
N THR A 197 -21.31 1.05 -12.11
CA THR A 197 -20.07 0.55 -11.49
C THR A 197 -19.30 -0.26 -12.51
N GLN A 198 -18.09 0.19 -12.82
CA GLN A 198 -17.19 -0.47 -13.74
C GLN A 198 -16.28 -1.48 -13.02
N LYS A 199 -15.75 -2.41 -13.80
CA LYS A 199 -14.79 -3.41 -13.35
C LYS A 199 -13.40 -3.05 -13.86
N GLY A 200 -12.37 -3.67 -13.30
CA GLY A 200 -10.98 -3.47 -13.72
C GLY A 200 -10.22 -2.59 -12.74
N VAL A 201 -9.19 -1.91 -13.22
CA VAL A 201 -8.29 -1.12 -12.38
C VAL A 201 -8.98 0.13 -11.87
N GLY A 202 -8.74 0.47 -10.61
CA GLY A 202 -9.29 1.67 -10.01
C GLY A 202 -8.70 1.93 -8.63
N THR A 203 -9.32 2.85 -7.92
CA THR A 203 -8.96 3.18 -6.56
C THR A 203 -10.15 3.14 -5.64
N GLY A 204 -9.91 2.71 -4.41
CA GLY A 204 -10.95 2.55 -3.39
C GLY A 204 -10.41 2.72 -1.98
N VAL A 205 -11.29 2.55 -1.00
CA VAL A 205 -10.94 2.58 0.43
C VAL A 205 -11.41 1.30 1.10
N MET A 206 -10.46 0.54 1.63
CA MET A 206 -10.70 -0.60 2.51
C MET A 206 -10.61 -0.15 3.97
N ARG A 207 -11.20 -0.94 4.88
CA ARG A 207 -10.99 -0.76 6.32
C ARG A 207 -10.11 -1.86 6.88
N PHE A 208 -9.07 -1.50 7.62
CA PHE A 208 -8.32 -2.44 8.44
C PHE A 208 -8.70 -2.31 9.90
N TYR A 209 -8.68 -3.44 10.59
CA TYR A 209 -8.86 -3.53 12.04
C TYR A 209 -7.55 -3.98 12.64
N THR A 210 -7.18 -3.41 13.77
CA THR A 210 -5.91 -3.71 14.44
C THR A 210 -6.10 -4.09 15.89
N ASP A 211 -5.10 -4.73 16.48
CA ASP A 211 -5.00 -4.89 17.93
C ASP A 211 -4.27 -3.71 18.59
N VAL A 212 -4.08 -3.77 19.90
CA VAL A 212 -3.37 -2.76 20.68
C VAL A 212 -1.88 -2.62 20.32
N GLN A 213 -1.30 -3.56 19.57
CA GLN A 213 0.04 -3.46 19.01
C GLN A 213 0.02 -2.96 17.56
N ASP A 214 -1.11 -2.47 17.05
CA ASP A 214 -1.28 -1.95 15.69
C ASP A 214 -1.05 -3.03 14.60
N ARG A 215 -1.22 -4.32 14.95
CA ARG A 215 -1.14 -5.43 14.00
C ARG A 215 -2.51 -5.72 13.41
N ILE A 216 -2.58 -6.09 12.13
CA ILE A 216 -3.84 -6.35 11.42
C ILE A 216 -4.55 -7.57 12.04
N THR A 217 -5.77 -7.39 12.52
CA THR A 217 -6.65 -8.46 13.03
C THR A 217 -7.72 -8.89 12.02
N GLY A 218 -8.03 -8.02 11.06
CA GLY A 218 -8.93 -8.30 9.96
C GLY A 218 -9.14 -7.08 9.06
N HIS A 219 -10.03 -7.21 8.09
CA HIS A 219 -10.38 -6.13 7.16
C HIS A 219 -11.85 -6.17 6.73
N ALA A 220 -12.31 -5.09 6.13
CA ALA A 220 -13.55 -5.01 5.37
C ALA A 220 -13.27 -4.40 3.99
N TRP A 221 -13.96 -4.89 2.96
CA TRP A 221 -13.74 -4.48 1.58
C TRP A 221 -14.11 -3.02 1.28
N SER A 222 -14.88 -2.35 2.13
CA SER A 222 -15.18 -0.93 1.95
C SER A 222 -15.58 -0.25 3.25
N MET A 223 -15.63 1.09 3.21
CA MET A 223 -16.13 1.91 4.30
C MET A 223 -17.60 1.63 4.66
N ILE A 224 -18.39 1.13 3.70
CA ILE A 224 -19.82 0.85 3.85
C ILE A 224 -20.13 -0.65 4.03
N SER A 225 -19.13 -1.53 3.93
CA SER A 225 -19.32 -2.95 4.17
C SER A 225 -19.69 -3.18 5.64
N SER A 226 -20.64 -4.07 5.92
CA SER A 226 -20.87 -4.59 7.27
C SER A 226 -20.06 -5.84 7.56
N GLU A 227 -19.47 -6.46 6.54
CA GLU A 227 -18.75 -7.73 6.66
C GLU A 227 -17.31 -7.49 7.13
N TYR A 228 -16.95 -8.20 8.20
CA TYR A 228 -15.60 -8.26 8.77
C TYR A 228 -14.96 -9.60 8.41
N HIS A 229 -13.75 -9.55 7.88
CA HIS A 229 -12.97 -10.75 7.55
C HIS A 229 -11.79 -10.89 8.50
N PRO A 230 -11.78 -11.92 9.37
CA PRO A 230 -10.67 -12.16 10.29
C PRO A 230 -9.44 -12.75 9.57
N GLN A 231 -8.27 -12.52 10.15
CA GLN A 231 -7.00 -13.11 9.71
C GLN A 231 -7.04 -14.64 9.58
N SER A 232 -7.88 -15.34 10.36
CA SER A 232 -8.03 -16.81 10.30
C SER A 232 -8.67 -17.32 9.00
N GLU A 233 -9.43 -16.48 8.30
CA GLU A 233 -10.14 -16.84 7.05
C GLU A 233 -9.52 -16.16 5.82
N ARG A 234 -9.05 -14.93 6.00
CA ARG A 234 -8.43 -14.11 4.96
C ARG A 234 -7.17 -13.47 5.54
N HIS A 235 -6.07 -14.20 5.47
CA HIS A 235 -4.81 -13.75 6.05
C HIS A 235 -4.23 -12.60 5.22
N ALA A 236 -4.15 -11.41 5.82
CA ALA A 236 -3.72 -10.17 5.19
C ALA A 236 -2.34 -9.76 5.72
N VAL A 237 -1.39 -9.63 4.80
CA VAL A 237 -0.03 -9.15 5.06
C VAL A 237 0.29 -7.95 4.18
N VAL A 238 1.19 -7.10 4.65
CA VAL A 238 1.65 -5.94 3.89
C VAL A 238 3.16 -6.02 3.73
N GLY A 239 3.62 -5.91 2.48
CA GLY A 239 5.03 -5.94 2.12
C GLY A 239 5.45 -4.68 1.39
N ARG A 240 6.67 -4.22 1.64
CA ARG A 240 7.33 -3.20 0.85
C ARG A 240 8.34 -3.86 -0.07
N LEU A 241 8.25 -3.60 -1.37
CA LEU A 241 9.17 -4.17 -2.34
C LEU A 241 10.60 -3.70 -2.06
N ASP A 242 11.54 -4.64 -2.01
CA ASP A 242 12.96 -4.32 -1.90
C ASP A 242 13.50 -3.95 -3.27
N THR A 243 13.75 -2.66 -3.48
CA THR A 243 14.21 -2.16 -4.79
C THR A 243 15.73 -2.13 -4.92
N GLN A 244 16.47 -2.71 -3.96
CA GLN A 244 17.92 -2.73 -4.04
C GLN A 244 18.36 -3.56 -5.25
N GLY A 245 19.13 -2.97 -6.15
CA GLY A 245 19.54 -3.61 -7.40
C GLY A 245 18.52 -3.48 -8.55
N LEU A 246 17.32 -2.94 -8.30
CA LEU A 246 16.35 -2.61 -9.34
C LEU A 246 16.55 -1.18 -9.83
N THR A 247 16.48 -0.97 -11.15
CA THR A 247 16.49 0.37 -11.74
C THR A 247 15.04 0.82 -11.96
N ALA A 248 14.59 1.81 -11.19
CA ALA A 248 13.26 2.36 -11.34
C ALA A 248 13.11 3.11 -12.69
N ARG A 249 12.07 2.77 -13.43
CA ARG A 249 11.59 3.47 -14.62
C ARG A 249 10.36 4.24 -14.22
N LEU A 250 10.47 5.57 -14.12
CA LEU A 250 9.32 6.43 -13.86
C LEU A 250 8.54 6.67 -15.16
N PRO A 251 7.21 6.89 -15.07
CA PRO A 251 6.39 7.28 -16.23
C PRO A 251 6.82 8.61 -16.86
#